data_AF-O77643-F1
#
_entry.id   AF-O77643-F1
#
_cell.length_a   1.000
_cell.length_b   1.000
_cell.length_c   1.000
_cell.angle_alpha   90.00
_cell.angle_beta   90.00
_cell.angle_gamma   90.00
#
_symmetry.space_group_name_H-M   'P 1'
#
loop_
_entity.id
_entity.type
_entity.pdbx_description
1 polymer ?
#
loop_
_entity_poly.entity_id
_entity_poly.type
_entity_poly.pdbx_seq_one_letter_code
_entity_poly.pdbx_strand_id
1 'polypeptide(L)'
;MNFLLSWVHWSLALLLYLHHAKWSQAAPMAEGGQKPHEVMKFMDVYQRSFCRPIETLVDIFQEYPDEIEFIFKPSCVPLMRCGGCCNDESLECVPTEEFNITMQIMRIKPHQSQHIGEMSFLQHNKCECRPKKDKARQENPCGPCSERRKHLFVQDPQTCKCSCKNTDSRCKARQLELNERTCRCDKPRR
;
A
#
# COMPACT_ATOMS: atom_id res chain seq x y z
N MET A 1 26.95 64.24 -34.69
CA MET A 1 25.89 63.40 -34.08
C MET A 1 26.02 61.97 -34.59
N ASN A 2 25.94 60.98 -33.67
CA ASN A 2 25.55 59.57 -33.92
C ASN A 2 26.58 58.45 -34.20
N PHE A 3 27.90 58.68 -34.26
CA PHE A 3 28.85 57.56 -34.42
C PHE A 3 29.04 56.71 -33.16
N LEU A 4 29.15 57.34 -31.98
CA LEU A 4 29.29 56.63 -30.71
C LEU A 4 28.02 55.83 -30.34
N LEU A 5 26.85 56.38 -30.65
CA LEU A 5 25.56 55.72 -30.40
C LEU A 5 25.41 54.47 -31.26
N SER A 6 25.82 54.54 -32.54
CA SER A 6 25.82 53.38 -33.43
C SER A 6 26.72 52.27 -32.90
N TRP A 7 27.93 52.60 -32.44
CA TRP A 7 28.87 51.64 -31.88
C TRP A 7 28.32 50.89 -30.65
N VAL A 8 27.63 51.61 -29.75
CA VAL A 8 26.97 51.03 -28.58
C VAL A 8 25.81 50.13 -28.99
N HIS A 9 25.03 50.52 -30.01
CA HIS A 9 23.94 49.68 -30.54
C HIS A 9 24.45 48.37 -31.17
N TRP A 10 25.52 48.42 -31.95
CA TRP A 10 26.11 47.22 -32.58
C TRP A 10 26.73 46.27 -31.54
N SER A 11 27.37 46.81 -30.51
CA SER A 11 27.93 46.00 -29.42
C SER A 11 26.84 45.38 -28.55
N LEU A 12 25.74 46.09 -28.26
CA LEU A 12 24.58 45.52 -27.58
C LEU A 12 23.90 44.42 -28.42
N ALA A 13 23.76 44.63 -29.73
CA ALA A 13 23.21 43.63 -30.64
C ALA A 13 24.06 42.35 -30.70
N LEU A 14 25.39 42.49 -30.72
CA LEU A 14 26.32 41.36 -30.67
C LEU A 14 26.21 40.58 -29.35
N LEU A 15 26.10 41.28 -28.22
CA LEU A 15 25.93 40.67 -26.90
C LEU A 15 24.60 39.90 -26.80
N LEU A 16 23.50 40.48 -27.32
CA LEU A 16 22.20 39.80 -27.37
C LEU A 16 22.26 38.57 -28.28
N TYR A 17 22.92 38.65 -29.43
CA TYR A 17 23.09 37.51 -30.34
C TYR A 17 23.86 36.36 -29.68
N LEU A 18 24.95 36.67 -28.97
CA LEU A 18 25.74 35.68 -28.22
C LEU A 18 24.95 35.06 -27.05
N HIS A 19 24.09 35.84 -26.38
CA HIS A 19 23.20 35.33 -25.34
C HIS A 19 22.15 34.37 -25.90
N HIS A 20 21.56 34.69 -27.06
CA HIS A 20 20.62 33.80 -27.75
C HIS A 20 21.28 32.51 -28.25
N ALA A 21 22.49 32.59 -28.81
CA ALA A 21 23.25 31.42 -29.24
C ALA A 21 23.55 30.45 -28.08
N LYS A 22 23.84 31.00 -26.89
CA LYS A 22 24.10 30.22 -25.67
C LYS A 22 22.82 29.60 -25.08
N TRP A 23 21.66 30.23 -25.25
CA TRP A 23 20.35 29.66 -24.87
C TRP A 23 19.80 28.64 -25.88
N SER A 24 20.18 28.71 -27.16
CA SER A 24 19.76 27.72 -28.16
C SER A 24 20.48 26.37 -28.06
N GLN A 25 21.51 26.23 -27.24
CA GLN A 25 22.22 24.96 -27.02
C GLN A 25 21.57 24.05 -25.95
N ALA A 26 20.43 24.44 -25.37
CA ALA A 26 19.71 23.66 -24.36
C ALA A 26 18.62 22.72 -24.91
N ALA A 27 18.48 22.61 -26.22
CA ALA A 27 17.65 21.57 -26.84
C ALA A 27 18.59 20.57 -27.54
N PRO A 28 18.80 19.36 -27.00
CA PRO A 28 19.36 18.29 -27.80
C PRO A 28 18.40 18.10 -28.97
N MET A 29 18.90 18.28 -30.20
CA MET A 29 18.21 17.76 -31.37
C MET A 29 18.04 16.26 -31.08
N ALA A 30 16.78 15.83 -30.94
CA ALA A 30 16.46 14.42 -30.89
C ALA A 30 16.77 13.83 -32.27
N GLU A 31 18.04 13.49 -32.50
CA GLU A 31 18.39 12.47 -33.47
C GLU A 31 17.59 11.24 -33.06
N GLY A 32 16.66 10.85 -33.94
CA GLY A 32 15.85 9.65 -33.83
C GLY A 32 16.68 8.39 -34.02
N GLY A 33 17.74 8.24 -33.23
CA GLY A 33 18.40 6.96 -33.02
C GLY A 33 17.45 6.08 -32.23
N GLN A 34 16.94 5.02 -32.85
CA GLN A 34 16.27 3.94 -32.14
C GLN A 34 17.20 3.50 -31.00
N LYS A 35 16.84 3.84 -29.76
CA LYS A 35 17.54 3.32 -28.59
C LYS A 35 17.52 1.80 -28.73
N PRO A 36 18.67 1.12 -28.74
CA PRO A 36 18.68 -0.34 -28.76
C PRO A 36 17.80 -0.84 -27.62
N HIS A 37 17.04 -1.91 -27.85
CA HIS A 37 16.18 -2.51 -26.84
C HIS A 37 17.06 -2.98 -25.67
N GLU A 38 17.23 -2.13 -24.67
CA GLU A 38 18.10 -2.35 -23.54
C GLU A 38 17.45 -3.35 -22.59
N VAL A 39 17.99 -4.57 -22.55
CA VAL A 39 17.52 -5.63 -21.66
C VAL A 39 18.25 -5.50 -20.33
N MET A 40 17.51 -5.30 -19.24
CA MET A 40 18.06 -5.38 -17.89
C MET A 40 18.53 -6.81 -17.62
N LYS A 41 19.79 -6.98 -17.21
CA LYS A 41 20.35 -8.32 -16.99
C LYS A 41 19.71 -8.97 -15.77
N PHE A 42 19.66 -10.30 -15.77
CA PHE A 42 19.10 -11.08 -14.67
C PHE A 42 19.64 -10.67 -13.29
N MET A 43 20.96 -10.52 -13.14
CA MET A 43 21.57 -10.14 -11.87
C MET A 43 21.16 -8.72 -11.43
N ASP A 44 20.95 -7.81 -12.38
CA ASP A 44 20.47 -6.45 -12.07
C ASP A 44 19.03 -6.50 -11.57
N VAL A 45 18.16 -7.31 -12.21
CA VAL A 45 16.78 -7.52 -11.77
C VAL A 45 16.78 -8.10 -10.36
N TYR A 46 17.50 -9.20 -10.14
CA TYR A 46 17.59 -9.91 -8.86
C TYR A 46 18.08 -9.00 -7.73
N GLN A 47 19.18 -8.27 -7.94
CA GLN A 47 19.72 -7.37 -6.92
C GLN A 47 18.80 -6.17 -6.64
N ARG A 48 18.16 -5.63 -7.69
CA ARG A 48 17.24 -4.50 -7.54
C ARG A 48 15.92 -4.90 -6.90
N SER A 49 15.48 -6.15 -7.05
CA SER A 49 14.24 -6.65 -6.45
C SER A 49 14.44 -7.28 -5.06
N PHE A 50 15.68 -7.59 -4.66
CA PHE A 50 15.94 -8.24 -3.37
C PHE A 50 15.54 -7.36 -2.17
N CYS A 51 15.06 -8.02 -1.10
CA CYS A 51 14.61 -7.40 0.15
C CYS A 51 15.58 -6.33 0.68
N ARG A 52 15.11 -5.06 0.72
CA ARG A 52 15.84 -3.92 1.28
C ARG A 52 14.88 -2.80 1.71
N PRO A 53 15.37 -1.77 2.41
CA PRO A 53 14.63 -0.52 2.58
C PRO A 53 14.42 0.17 1.22
N ILE A 54 13.18 0.53 0.91
CA ILE A 54 12.78 1.24 -0.31
C ILE A 54 11.90 2.42 0.09
N GLU A 55 12.13 3.59 -0.52
CA GLU A 55 11.26 4.74 -0.36
C GLU A 55 9.87 4.41 -0.90
N THR A 56 8.88 4.42 -0.01
CA THR A 56 7.50 4.07 -0.29
C THR A 56 6.61 5.23 0.14
N LEU A 57 5.68 5.62 -0.72
CA LEU A 57 4.66 6.60 -0.35
C LEU A 57 3.57 5.92 0.47
N VAL A 58 3.43 6.36 1.72
CA VAL A 58 2.48 5.80 2.68
C VAL A 58 1.42 6.83 2.99
N ASP A 59 0.15 6.41 2.93
CA ASP A 59 -1.00 7.23 3.29
C ASP A 59 -1.00 7.52 4.80
N ILE A 60 -1.10 8.79 5.18
CA ILE A 60 -1.07 9.22 6.58
C ILE A 60 -2.26 8.65 7.35
N PHE A 61 -3.43 8.50 6.72
CA PHE A 61 -4.61 7.94 7.39
C PHE A 61 -4.45 6.45 7.74
N GLN A 62 -3.64 5.70 6.99
CA GLN A 62 -3.38 4.29 7.30
C GLN A 62 -2.46 4.14 8.52
N GLU A 63 -1.53 5.09 8.71
CA GLU A 63 -0.63 5.13 9.86
C GLU A 63 -1.33 5.68 11.11
N TYR A 64 -2.27 6.62 10.92
CA TYR A 64 -3.02 7.29 11.99
C TYR A 64 -4.53 7.18 11.78
N PRO A 65 -5.13 5.98 11.90
CA PRO A 65 -6.56 5.79 11.65
C PRO A 65 -7.46 6.51 12.66
N ASP A 66 -6.94 6.82 13.86
CA ASP A 66 -7.68 7.50 14.92
C ASP A 66 -7.85 9.00 14.67
N GLU A 67 -7.05 9.60 13.77
CA GLU A 67 -7.04 11.04 13.48
C GLU A 67 -8.08 11.43 12.41
N ILE A 68 -9.33 11.06 12.63
CA ILE A 68 -10.42 11.23 11.66
C ILE A 68 -10.91 12.68 11.47
N GLU A 69 -10.54 13.59 12.37
CA GLU A 69 -11.02 14.99 12.33
C GLU A 69 -10.27 15.86 11.32
N PHE A 70 -9.09 15.41 10.88
CA PHE A 70 -8.19 16.20 10.05
C PHE A 70 -8.11 15.66 8.64
N ILE A 71 -8.03 16.59 7.68
CA ILE A 71 -7.53 16.31 6.34
C ILE A 71 -6.05 16.68 6.33
N PHE A 72 -5.19 15.77 5.88
CA PHE A 72 -3.75 15.98 5.82
C PHE A 72 -3.30 16.49 4.46
N LYS A 73 -2.37 17.46 4.47
CA LYS A 73 -1.64 17.92 3.29
C LYS A 73 -0.12 17.90 3.56
N PRO A 74 0.67 17.10 2.83
CA PRO A 74 0.23 16.09 1.84
C PRO A 74 -0.60 14.97 2.49
N SER A 75 -1.33 14.19 1.70
CA SER A 75 -2.09 13.03 2.20
C SER A 75 -1.23 11.78 2.37
N CYS A 76 -0.05 11.74 1.75
CA CYS A 76 0.93 10.67 1.89
C CYS A 76 2.33 11.25 2.09
N VAL A 77 3.22 10.45 2.69
CA VAL A 77 4.62 10.82 2.98
C VAL A 77 5.60 9.76 2.46
N PRO A 78 6.80 10.15 2.01
CA PRO A 78 7.84 9.21 1.62
C PRO A 78 8.52 8.62 2.87
N LEU A 79 8.41 7.30 3.05
CA LEU A 79 9.03 6.58 4.17
C LEU A 79 9.87 5.42 3.66
N MET A 80 10.99 5.15 4.32
CA MET A 80 11.73 3.91 4.09
C MET A 80 10.96 2.75 4.69
N ARG A 81 10.51 1.82 3.82
CA ARG A 81 9.81 0.59 4.21
C ARG A 81 10.51 -0.61 3.61
N CYS A 82 10.41 -1.75 4.28
CA CYS A 82 10.96 -2.99 3.75
C CYS A 82 10.12 -3.42 2.55
N GLY A 83 10.79 -3.66 1.44
CA GLY A 83 10.15 -4.09 0.20
C GLY A 83 11.11 -4.91 -0.65
N GLY A 84 10.53 -5.63 -1.60
CA GLY A 84 11.24 -6.56 -2.46
C GLY A 84 10.85 -8.01 -2.23
N CYS A 85 11.46 -8.90 -3.00
CA CYS A 85 11.25 -10.34 -2.93
C CYS A 85 12.34 -11.03 -2.10
N CYS A 86 11.96 -12.18 -1.56
CA CYS A 86 12.88 -13.18 -1.02
C CYS A 86 12.99 -14.34 -2.02
N ASN A 87 14.03 -15.17 -1.87
CA ASN A 87 14.29 -16.29 -2.79
C ASN A 87 13.30 -17.45 -2.66
N ASP A 88 12.51 -17.46 -1.59
CA ASP A 88 11.59 -18.53 -1.25
C ASP A 88 10.28 -17.94 -0.72
N GLU A 89 9.16 -18.51 -1.14
CA GLU A 89 7.81 -18.05 -0.76
C GLU A 89 7.49 -18.28 0.72
N SER A 90 8.20 -19.19 1.40
CA SER A 90 8.14 -19.38 2.84
C SER A 90 8.80 -18.25 3.63
N LEU A 91 9.55 -17.37 2.98
CA LEU A 91 10.19 -16.22 3.59
C LEU A 91 9.36 -14.94 3.38
N GLU A 92 9.48 -14.01 4.33
CA GLU A 92 8.95 -12.65 4.25
C GLU A 92 10.07 -11.62 4.48
N CYS A 93 9.99 -10.49 3.76
CA CYS A 93 10.90 -9.37 3.92
C CYS A 93 10.43 -8.50 5.08
N VAL A 94 11.15 -8.53 6.19
CA VAL A 94 10.75 -7.89 7.45
C VAL A 94 11.84 -6.94 7.96
N PRO A 95 11.46 -5.87 8.69
CA PRO A 95 12.42 -4.99 9.32
C PRO A 95 13.18 -5.70 10.44
N THR A 96 14.48 -5.39 10.54
CA THR A 96 15.34 -5.82 11.66
C THR A 96 15.83 -4.65 12.50
N GLU A 97 15.72 -3.43 11.97
CA GLU A 97 16.04 -2.19 12.67
C GLU A 97 15.07 -1.09 12.20
N GLU A 98 14.50 -0.36 13.16
CA GLU A 98 13.48 0.65 12.93
C GLU A 98 13.78 1.92 13.73
N PHE A 99 13.32 3.06 13.23
CA PHE A 99 13.38 4.33 13.94
C PHE A 99 12.22 5.24 13.50
N ASN A 100 11.88 6.23 14.32
CA ASN A 100 10.87 7.21 13.98
C ASN A 100 11.52 8.46 13.36
N ILE A 101 10.89 8.99 12.31
CA ILE A 101 11.20 10.30 11.74
C ILE A 101 10.05 11.27 12.01
N THR A 102 10.36 12.53 12.28
CA THR A 102 9.36 13.57 12.44
C THR A 102 9.28 14.42 11.18
N MET A 103 8.06 14.65 10.69
CA MET A 103 7.79 15.48 9.53
C MET A 103 6.76 16.56 9.87
N GLN A 104 6.85 17.70 9.20
CA GLN A 104 5.84 18.75 9.27
C GLN A 104 4.73 18.47 8.26
N ILE A 105 3.50 18.34 8.77
CA ILE A 105 2.31 18.03 7.99
C ILE A 105 1.26 19.12 8.25
N MET A 106 0.62 19.60 7.18
CA MET A 106 -0.50 20.52 7.32
C MET A 106 -1.75 19.74 7.71
N ARG A 107 -2.34 20.10 8.85
CA ARG A 107 -3.56 19.53 9.41
C ARG A 107 -4.69 20.52 9.18
N ILE A 108 -5.74 20.09 8.49
CA ILE A 108 -6.87 20.93 8.13
C ILE A 108 -8.11 20.36 8.81
N LYS A 109 -8.69 21.14 9.72
CA LYS A 109 -10.01 20.85 10.29
C LYS A 109 -11.08 21.60 9.50
N PRO A 110 -11.95 20.92 8.75
CA PRO A 110 -12.93 21.58 7.89
C PRO A 110 -13.74 22.64 8.64
N HIS A 111 -13.89 23.81 8.02
CA HIS A 111 -14.63 24.97 8.55
C HIS A 111 -14.11 25.56 9.88
N GLN A 112 -12.93 25.15 10.38
CA GLN A 112 -12.41 25.63 11.66
C GLN A 112 -11.02 26.26 11.52
N SER A 113 -10.00 25.48 11.21
CA SER A 113 -8.61 25.96 11.20
C SER A 113 -7.71 25.07 10.35
N GLN A 114 -6.57 25.63 9.98
CA GLN A 114 -5.47 24.90 9.36
C GLN A 114 -4.17 25.34 10.02
N HIS A 115 -3.30 24.37 10.33
CA HIS A 115 -2.00 24.64 10.92
C HIS A 115 -0.99 23.57 10.50
N ILE A 116 0.29 23.90 10.57
CA ILE A 116 1.38 22.94 10.37
C ILE A 116 1.67 22.32 11.73
N GLY A 117 1.58 21.00 11.81
CA GLY A 117 1.91 20.22 13.00
C GLY A 117 3.02 19.21 12.70
N GLU A 118 3.74 18.82 13.74
CA GLU A 118 4.72 17.73 13.65
C GLU A 118 4.02 16.39 13.83
N MET A 119 4.39 15.42 12.99
CA MET A 119 3.93 14.04 13.07
C MET A 119 5.13 13.10 12.97
N SER A 120 5.17 12.08 13.82
CA SER A 120 6.20 11.04 13.75
C SER A 120 5.76 9.91 12.83
N PHE A 121 6.68 9.20 12.18
CA PHE A 121 6.36 8.06 11.34
C PHE A 121 7.43 6.98 11.51
N LEU A 122 7.04 5.72 11.54
CA LEU A 122 7.96 4.59 11.62
C LEU A 122 8.66 4.38 10.27
N GLN A 123 9.99 4.30 10.31
CA GLN A 123 10.86 3.93 9.19
C GLN A 123 11.67 2.68 9.49
N HIS A 124 12.00 1.94 8.43
CA HIS A 124 12.85 0.77 8.50
C HIS A 124 14.27 1.13 8.03
N ASN A 125 15.27 0.88 8.87
CA ASN A 125 16.68 1.09 8.54
C ASN A 125 17.32 -0.14 7.90
N LYS A 126 16.94 -1.34 8.36
CA LYS A 126 17.47 -2.62 7.87
C LYS A 126 16.33 -3.62 7.66
N CYS A 127 16.47 -4.45 6.63
CA CYS A 127 15.49 -5.46 6.25
C CYS A 127 16.19 -6.79 5.98
N GLU A 128 15.54 -7.89 6.34
CA GLU A 128 16.03 -9.24 6.07
C GLU A 128 14.89 -10.18 5.68
N CYS A 129 15.21 -11.21 4.90
CA CYS A 129 14.31 -12.32 4.63
C CYS A 129 14.30 -13.28 5.83
N ARG A 130 13.15 -13.39 6.50
CA ARG A 130 12.95 -14.31 7.63
C ARG A 130 11.84 -15.31 7.32
N PRO A 131 11.87 -16.53 7.88
CA PRO A 131 10.76 -17.46 7.75
C PRO A 131 9.46 -16.82 8.22
N LYS A 132 8.42 -16.93 7.39
CA LYS A 132 7.08 -16.53 7.77
C LYS A 132 6.74 -17.27 9.05
N LYS A 133 6.32 -16.53 10.09
CA LYS A 133 5.67 -17.18 11.22
C LYS A 133 4.42 -17.81 10.65
N ASP A 134 4.33 -19.14 10.71
CA ASP A 134 3.09 -19.84 10.44
C ASP A 134 2.04 -19.14 11.32
N LYS A 135 1.19 -18.32 10.70
CA LYS A 135 -0.09 -17.99 11.28
C LYS A 135 -0.79 -19.33 11.30
N ALA A 136 -0.55 -20.12 12.34
CA ALA A 136 -1.25 -21.36 12.62
C ALA A 136 -2.69 -21.02 12.33
N ARG A 137 -3.16 -21.55 11.20
CA ARG A 137 -4.42 -21.23 10.54
C ARG A 137 -5.47 -21.24 11.61
N GLN A 138 -5.81 -20.06 12.17
CA GLN A 138 -6.50 -19.87 13.44
C GLN A 138 -7.25 -21.15 13.78
N GLU A 139 -6.58 -22.08 14.48
CA GLU A 139 -7.17 -23.38 14.73
C GLU A 139 -8.35 -23.01 15.59
N ASN A 140 -9.56 -23.11 15.04
CA ASN A 140 -10.76 -22.90 15.81
C ASN A 140 -10.54 -23.73 17.08
N PRO A 141 -10.45 -23.13 18.28
CA PRO A 141 -10.20 -23.87 19.51
C PRO A 141 -11.27 -24.96 19.73
N CYS A 142 -12.39 -24.79 19.02
CA CYS A 142 -13.52 -25.65 18.95
C CYS A 142 -13.35 -26.76 17.89
N GLY A 143 -13.59 -28.00 18.30
CA GLY A 143 -13.77 -29.12 17.36
C GLY A 143 -14.97 -28.92 16.43
N PRO A 144 -15.03 -29.66 15.31
CA PRO A 144 -16.11 -29.52 14.34
C PRO A 144 -17.47 -29.96 14.90
N CYS A 145 -18.53 -29.18 14.65
CA CYS A 145 -19.90 -29.51 15.06
C CYS A 145 -20.43 -30.85 14.52
N SER A 146 -19.93 -31.30 13.36
CA SER A 146 -20.26 -32.58 12.75
C SER A 146 -19.19 -32.97 11.74
N GLU A 147 -18.71 -34.21 11.75
CA GLU A 147 -17.69 -34.63 10.77
C GLU A 147 -18.21 -34.68 9.33
N ARG A 148 -19.43 -35.16 9.14
CA ARG A 148 -19.99 -35.36 7.78
C ARG A 148 -20.77 -34.15 7.27
N ARG A 149 -21.22 -33.25 8.14
CA ARG A 149 -22.26 -32.24 7.81
C ARG A 149 -21.90 -30.82 8.24
N LYS A 150 -20.62 -30.47 8.20
CA LYS A 150 -20.08 -29.14 8.62
C LYS A 150 -20.87 -27.96 8.04
N HIS A 151 -21.32 -28.05 6.78
CA HIS A 151 -22.02 -26.97 6.07
C HIS A 151 -23.44 -26.63 6.60
N LEU A 152 -24.05 -27.51 7.42
CA LEU A 152 -25.39 -27.29 7.98
C LEU A 152 -25.38 -26.62 9.35
N PHE A 153 -24.19 -26.49 9.96
CA PHE A 153 -24.01 -25.93 11.29
C PHE A 153 -23.30 -24.58 11.20
N VAL A 154 -23.62 -23.70 12.14
CA VAL A 154 -22.90 -22.46 12.43
C VAL A 154 -22.34 -22.60 13.84
N GLN A 155 -21.06 -22.30 14.00
CA GLN A 155 -20.38 -22.38 15.29
C GLN A 155 -20.00 -21.00 15.78
N ASP A 156 -20.30 -20.71 17.03
CA ASP A 156 -19.80 -19.52 17.72
C ASP A 156 -18.30 -19.71 18.03
N PRO A 157 -17.39 -18.83 17.54
CA PRO A 157 -15.95 -18.96 17.75
C PRO A 157 -15.49 -18.78 19.20
N GLN A 158 -16.27 -18.11 20.05
CA GLN A 158 -15.91 -17.81 21.43
C GLN A 158 -16.49 -18.84 22.41
N THR A 159 -17.70 -19.35 22.13
CA THR A 159 -18.39 -20.30 23.03
C THR A 159 -18.38 -21.74 22.53
N CYS A 160 -17.88 -21.98 21.31
CA CYS A 160 -17.93 -23.26 20.60
C CYS A 160 -19.34 -23.83 20.38
N LYS A 161 -20.39 -23.03 20.61
CA LYS A 161 -21.78 -23.47 20.51
C LYS A 161 -22.15 -23.70 19.04
N CYS A 162 -22.61 -24.92 18.76
CA CYS A 162 -23.12 -25.31 17.45
C CYS A 162 -24.61 -25.03 17.35
N SER A 163 -25.02 -24.33 16.30
CA SER A 163 -26.42 -24.07 15.96
C SER A 163 -26.71 -24.44 14.51
N CYS A 164 -27.98 -24.70 14.19
CA CYS A 164 -28.38 -25.02 12.83
C CYS A 164 -28.43 -23.76 11.96
N LYS A 165 -27.90 -23.87 10.73
CA LYS A 165 -28.00 -22.81 9.73
C LYS A 165 -29.43 -22.59 9.25
N ASN A 166 -30.26 -23.64 9.27
CA ASN A 166 -31.69 -23.56 9.01
C ASN A 166 -32.45 -23.29 10.30
N THR A 167 -33.46 -22.42 10.23
CA THR A 167 -34.40 -22.16 11.32
C THR A 167 -35.64 -23.03 11.17
N ASP A 168 -36.32 -23.30 12.29
CA ASP A 168 -37.58 -24.05 12.34
C ASP A 168 -38.66 -23.40 11.45
N SER A 169 -38.77 -22.06 11.51
CA SER A 169 -39.67 -21.28 10.65
C SER A 169 -39.42 -21.51 9.16
N ARG A 170 -38.16 -21.64 8.74
CA ARG A 170 -37.77 -21.88 7.35
C ARG A 170 -38.11 -23.30 6.89
N CYS A 171 -37.99 -24.29 7.77
CA CYS A 171 -38.43 -25.66 7.46
C CYS A 171 -39.96 -25.74 7.38
N LYS A 172 -40.67 -25.09 8.33
CA LYS A 172 -42.14 -25.06 8.37
C LYS A 172 -42.76 -24.38 7.14
N ALA A 173 -42.14 -23.33 6.61
CA ALA A 173 -42.55 -22.72 5.34
C ALA A 173 -42.55 -23.71 4.16
N ARG A 174 -41.80 -24.81 4.26
CA ARG A 174 -41.73 -25.90 3.27
C ARG A 174 -42.52 -27.14 3.70
N GLN A 175 -43.35 -27.05 4.74
CA GLN A 175 -44.10 -28.17 5.33
C GLN A 175 -43.17 -29.30 5.84
N LEU A 176 -41.99 -28.93 6.32
CA LEU A 176 -40.99 -29.83 6.90
C LEU A 176 -40.68 -29.42 8.34
N GLU A 177 -40.10 -30.32 9.12
CA GLU A 177 -39.68 -30.07 10.49
C GLU A 177 -38.14 -30.03 10.58
N LEU A 178 -37.61 -29.05 11.33
CA LEU A 178 -36.18 -28.97 11.55
C LEU A 178 -35.74 -30.08 12.51
N ASN A 179 -34.85 -30.94 12.05
CA ASN A 179 -34.16 -31.90 12.89
C ASN A 179 -32.92 -31.25 13.50
N GLU A 180 -33.02 -30.81 14.75
CA GLU A 180 -31.94 -30.07 15.44
C GLU A 180 -30.62 -30.85 15.57
N ARG A 181 -30.67 -32.19 15.53
CA ARG A 181 -29.45 -33.02 15.58
C ARG A 181 -28.71 -33.09 14.26
N THR A 182 -29.42 -32.91 13.14
CA THR A 182 -28.85 -33.04 11.79
C THR A 182 -28.86 -31.75 10.99
N CYS A 183 -29.55 -30.74 11.50
CA CYS A 183 -29.85 -29.45 10.88
C CYS A 183 -30.49 -29.54 9.48
N ARG A 184 -31.23 -30.64 9.25
CA ARG A 184 -32.01 -30.86 8.03
C ARG A 184 -33.48 -30.57 8.27
N CYS A 185 -34.17 -30.11 7.23
CA CYS A 185 -35.62 -30.08 7.21
C CYS A 185 -36.11 -31.46 6.73
N ASP A 186 -36.62 -32.27 7.64
CA ASP A 186 -37.12 -33.62 7.36
C ASP A 186 -38.65 -33.61 7.28
N LYS A 187 -39.25 -34.64 6.65
CA LYS A 187 -40.71 -34.77 6.68
C LYS A 187 -41.16 -35.10 8.11
N PRO A 188 -42.32 -34.57 8.56
CA PRO A 188 -42.88 -34.94 9.85
C PRO A 188 -43.02 -36.46 9.95
N ARG A 189 -42.49 -37.06 11.02
CA ARG A 189 -42.73 -38.47 11.29
C ARG A 189 -44.18 -38.59 11.77
N ARG A 190 -45.00 -39.31 11.00
CA ARG A 190 -46.36 -39.70 11.43
C ARG A 190 -46.31 -40.56 12.68
#